data_AF-A0A7L2R476-F1
#
_entry.id   AF-A0A7L2R476-F1
#
_cell.length_a   1.000
_cell.length_b   1.000
_cell.length_c   1.000
_cell.angle_alpha   90.00
_cell.angle_beta   90.00
_cell.angle_gamma   90.00
#
_symmetry.space_group_name_H-M   'P 1'
#
loop_
_entity.id
_entity.type
_entity.pdbx_description
1 polymer ?
#
loop_
_entity_poly.entity_id
_entity_poly.type
_entity_poly.pdbx_seq_one_letter_code
_entity_poly.pdbx_strand_id
1 'polypeptide(L)'
;KVAELVARWFYCALSQEKLRRPIVSCELGRLYNKDAVIEYLLDKSPDKTPMESASHIKSIKNVTELQLVDNPAWSGDKESIKGDKYDDLQCARFICPVVGLEMNGRHR
;
A
#
# COMPACT_ATOMS: atom_id res chain seq x y z
N LYS A 1 -8.30 0.44 15.69
CA LYS A 1 -6.86 0.80 15.76
C LYS A 1 -5.98 -0.22 15.03
N VAL A 2 -5.99 -1.51 15.38
CA VAL A 2 -5.19 -2.54 14.67
C VAL A 2 -5.57 -2.68 13.19
N ALA A 3 -6.87 -2.74 12.87
CA ALA A 3 -7.33 -2.85 11.48
C ALA A 3 -6.91 -1.67 10.59
N GLU A 4 -6.89 -0.45 11.13
CA GLU A 4 -6.42 0.74 10.39
C GLU A 4 -4.92 0.69 10.11
N LEU A 5 -4.13 0.20 11.08
CA LEU A 5 -2.69 0.03 10.90
C LEU A 5 -2.41 -1.00 9.83
N VAL A 6 -3.05 -2.16 9.90
CA VAL A 6 -2.93 -3.22 8.89
C VAL A 6 -3.30 -2.66 7.52
N ALA A 7 -4.43 -1.96 7.39
CA ALA A 7 -4.86 -1.42 6.10
C ALA A 7 -3.80 -0.54 5.40
N ARG A 8 -3.01 0.24 6.15
CA ARG A 8 -1.94 1.09 5.57
C ARG A 8 -0.84 0.31 4.86
N TRP A 9 -0.63 -0.96 5.21
CA TRP A 9 0.41 -1.80 4.62
C TRP A 9 -0.09 -2.72 3.49
N PHE A 10 -1.40 -2.87 3.35
CA PHE A 10 -2.01 -3.70 2.31
C PHE A 10 -2.68 -2.89 1.20
N TYR A 11 -3.10 -1.65 1.48
CA TYR A 11 -3.88 -0.83 0.57
C TYR A 11 -3.18 0.48 0.21
N CYS A 12 -3.40 0.92 -1.03
CA CYS A 12 -2.98 2.20 -1.56
C CYS A 12 -3.69 3.32 -0.81
N ALA A 13 -2.93 4.27 -0.25
CA ALA A 13 -3.51 5.38 0.53
C ALA A 13 -4.30 6.38 -0.33
N LEU A 14 -4.24 6.27 -1.66
CA LEU A 14 -4.95 7.11 -2.61
C LEU A 14 -6.16 6.40 -3.24
N SER A 15 -5.95 5.26 -3.91
CA SER A 15 -7.06 4.53 -4.57
C SER A 15 -7.82 3.57 -3.65
N GLN A 16 -7.33 3.34 -2.42
CA GLN A 16 -7.86 2.33 -1.49
C GLN A 16 -7.87 0.89 -2.03
N GLU A 17 -7.21 0.64 -3.17
CA GLU A 17 -7.04 -0.69 -3.73
C GLU A 17 -5.85 -1.42 -3.10
N LYS A 18 -5.82 -2.75 -3.24
CA LYS A 18 -4.66 -3.56 -2.81
C LYS A 18 -3.38 -3.06 -3.49
N LEU A 19 -2.27 -3.03 -2.74
CA LEU A 19 -0.97 -2.62 -3.25
C LEU A 19 -0.45 -3.58 -4.33
N ARG A 20 -0.09 -3.04 -5.49
CA ARG A 20 0.45 -3.76 -6.65
C ARG A 20 1.75 -3.13 -7.10
N ARG A 21 2.69 -3.97 -7.55
CA ARG A 21 3.94 -3.48 -8.14
C ARG A 21 3.63 -2.74 -9.45
N PRO A 22 4.31 -1.61 -9.73
CA PRO A 22 5.31 -0.94 -8.88
C PRO A 22 4.67 -0.15 -7.73
N ILE A 23 5.19 -0.36 -6.51
CA ILE A 23 4.73 0.32 -5.29
C ILE A 23 5.66 1.50 -5.02
N VAL A 24 5.09 2.65 -4.67
CA VAL A 24 5.83 3.84 -4.30
C VAL A 24 5.48 4.29 -2.89
N SER A 25 6.43 4.95 -2.22
CA SER A 25 6.21 5.59 -0.93
C SER A 25 6.46 7.08 -0.99
N CYS A 26 5.73 7.84 -0.19
CA CYS A 26 6.00 9.26 0.00
C CYS A 26 6.92 9.52 1.21
N GLU A 27 7.35 10.77 1.38
CA GLU A 27 8.15 11.23 2.52
C GLU A 27 7.50 10.99 3.90
N LEU A 28 6.17 10.89 3.93
CA LEU A 28 5.40 10.60 5.16
C LEU A 28 5.28 9.10 5.46
N GLY A 29 5.90 8.24 4.64
CA GLY A 29 5.87 6.78 4.82
C GLY A 29 4.55 6.11 4.42
N ARG A 30 3.71 6.77 3.64
CA ARG A 30 2.49 6.16 3.08
C ARG A 30 2.82 5.42 1.78
N LEU A 31 2.09 4.33 1.52
CA LEU A 31 2.26 3.49 0.35
C LEU A 31 1.19 3.77 -0.70
N TYR A 32 1.60 3.75 -1.97
CA TYR A 32 0.72 3.99 -3.11
C TYR A 32 1.07 3.06 -4.27
N ASN A 33 0.07 2.78 -5.10
CA ASN A 33 0.29 2.22 -6.43
C ASN A 33 0.81 3.34 -7.34
N LYS A 34 1.86 3.06 -8.11
CA LYS A 34 2.44 4.06 -9.03
C LYS A 34 1.41 4.58 -10.03
N ASP A 35 0.57 3.69 -10.55
CA ASP A 35 -0.51 4.04 -11.50
C ASP A 35 -1.46 5.08 -10.89
N ALA A 36 -1.96 4.82 -9.67
CA ALA A 36 -2.85 5.74 -8.98
C ALA A 36 -2.21 7.12 -8.74
N VAL A 37 -0.92 7.17 -8.40
CA VAL A 37 -0.20 8.46 -8.24
C VAL A 37 -0.08 9.19 -9.58
N ILE A 38 0.18 8.47 -10.66
CA ILE A 38 0.27 9.06 -12.00
C ILE A 38 -1.08 9.61 -12.43
N GLU A 39 -2.15 8.84 -12.29
CA GLU A 39 -3.53 9.27 -12.58
C GLU A 39 -3.88 10.51 -11.76
N TYR A 40 -3.55 10.52 -10.47
CA TYR A 40 -3.73 11.70 -9.64
C TYR A 40 -2.90 12.89 -10.12
N LEU A 41 -1.66 12.74 -10.54
CA LEU A 41 -0.86 13.88 -11.02
C LEU A 41 -1.31 14.39 -12.39
N LEU A 42 -1.92 13.53 -13.21
CA LEU A 42 -2.48 13.90 -14.52
C LEU A 42 -3.83 14.58 -14.40
N ASP A 43 -4.62 14.25 -13.38
CA ASP A 43 -5.88 14.93 -13.11
C ASP A 43 -5.63 16.38 -12.67
N LYS A 44 -5.95 17.31 -13.58
CA LYS A 44 -5.91 18.77 -13.40
C LYS A 44 -7.30 19.38 -13.35
N SER A 45 -8.32 18.58 -13.04
CA SER A 45 -9.69 19.05 -12.98
C SER A 45 -9.81 20.14 -11.91
N PRO A 46 -10.48 21.28 -12.18
CA PRO A 46 -10.66 22.32 -11.17
C PRO A 46 -11.51 21.87 -9.98
N ASP A 47 -12.35 20.83 -10.17
CA ASP A 47 -13.16 20.17 -9.13
C ASP A 47 -12.42 19.07 -8.36
N LYS A 48 -11.13 18.86 -8.64
CA LYS A 48 -10.36 17.84 -7.96
C LYS A 48 -10.23 18.20 -6.49
N THR A 49 -10.89 17.42 -5.63
CA THR A 49 -10.70 17.52 -4.19
C THR A 49 -9.31 16.96 -3.86
N PRO A 50 -8.36 17.78 -3.39
CA PRO A 50 -7.06 17.27 -2.99
C PRO A 50 -7.27 16.28 -1.85
N MET A 51 -6.90 15.03 -2.07
CA MET A 51 -7.01 14.02 -1.02
C MET A 51 -5.95 14.34 0.03
N GLU A 52 -6.33 14.50 1.29
CA GLU A 52 -5.41 14.77 2.41
C GLU A 52 -4.24 13.77 2.43
N SER A 53 -4.51 12.53 2.04
CA SER A 53 -3.53 11.46 1.90
C SER A 53 -2.42 11.76 0.89
N ALA A 54 -2.68 12.54 -0.17
CA ALA A 54 -1.75 12.78 -1.30
C ALA A 54 -1.50 14.27 -1.60
N SER A 55 -1.99 15.19 -0.76
CA SER A 55 -1.87 16.65 -0.98
C SER A 55 -0.43 17.17 -1.06
N HIS A 56 0.51 16.45 -0.46
CA HIS A 56 1.95 16.76 -0.51
C HIS A 56 2.63 16.24 -1.80
N ILE A 57 2.00 15.30 -2.52
CA ILE A 57 2.54 14.71 -3.74
C ILE A 57 2.18 15.64 -4.91
N LYS A 58 3.12 16.53 -5.27
CA LYS A 58 2.96 17.49 -6.37
C LYS A 58 3.65 17.04 -7.66
N SER A 59 4.57 16.09 -7.55
CA SER A 59 5.33 15.53 -8.66
C SER A 59 5.71 14.08 -8.39
N ILE A 60 6.00 13.33 -9.45
CA ILE A 60 6.53 11.96 -9.35
C ILE A 60 7.86 11.90 -8.57
N LYS A 61 8.58 13.02 -8.48
CA LYS A 61 9.81 13.14 -7.69
C LYS A 61 9.57 13.09 -6.18
N ASN A 62 8.34 13.36 -5.72
CA ASN A 62 7.99 13.30 -4.29
C ASN A 62 7.70 11.87 -3.82
N VAL A 63 7.72 10.89 -4.72
CA VAL A 63 7.52 9.48 -4.39
C VAL A 63 8.73 8.66 -4.81
N THR A 64 9.09 7.68 -3.98
CA THR A 64 10.19 6.76 -4.22
C THR A 64 9.64 5.37 -4.47
N GLU A 65 10.01 4.76 -5.60
CA GLU A 65 9.65 3.37 -5.89
C GLU A 65 10.36 2.42 -4.93
N LEU A 66 9.59 1.57 -4.28
CA LEU A 66 10.07 0.60 -3.32
C LEU A 66 10.29 -0.75 -4.00
N GLN A 67 11.52 -1.26 -3.88
CA GLN A 67 11.86 -2.62 -4.28
C GLN A 67 11.60 -3.58 -3.12
N LEU A 68 10.31 -3.84 -2.87
CA LEU A 68 9.89 -4.78 -1.84
C LEU A 68 10.18 -6.23 -2.28
N VAL A 69 10.41 -7.11 -1.31
CA VAL A 69 10.59 -8.54 -1.58
C VAL A 69 9.25 -9.23 -1.37
N ASP A 70 8.88 -10.17 -2.24
CA ASP A 70 7.67 -10.96 -2.05
C ASP A 70 7.82 -11.85 -0.82
N ASN A 71 6.79 -11.90 0.01
CA ASN A 71 6.80 -12.79 1.16
C ASN A 71 6.60 -14.24 0.69
N PRO A 72 7.55 -15.17 0.90
CA PRO A 72 7.37 -16.57 0.52
C PRO A 72 6.24 -17.26 1.31
N ALA A 73 5.83 -16.72 2.46
CA ALA A 73 4.67 -17.19 3.21
C ALA A 73 3.33 -16.72 2.63
N TRP A 74 3.34 -15.76 1.68
CA TRP A 74 2.12 -15.27 1.05
C TRP A 74 1.60 -16.26 0.00
N SER A 75 0.47 -16.90 0.28
CA SER A 75 -0.13 -17.93 -0.57
C SER A 75 -1.00 -17.40 -1.73
N GLY A 76 -0.97 -16.09 -1.98
CA GLY A 76 -1.76 -15.43 -3.03
C GLY A 76 -3.19 -15.08 -2.59
N ASP A 77 -3.92 -14.42 -3.49
CA ASP A 77 -5.37 -14.18 -3.38
C ASP A 77 -6.13 -15.50 -3.68
N LYS A 78 -5.76 -16.60 -3.02
CA LYS A 78 -6.47 -17.87 -3.20
C LYS A 78 -7.88 -17.69 -2.65
N GLU A 79 -8.79 -17.46 -3.58
CA GLU A 79 -10.21 -17.32 -3.34
C GLU A 79 -10.77 -18.59 -2.69
N SER A 80 -11.54 -18.37 -1.62
CA SER A 80 -12.53 -19.27 -1.01
C SER A 80 -12.00 -20.39 -0.11
N ILE A 81 -12.38 -20.39 1.18
CA ILE A 81 -13.12 -21.49 1.83
C ILE A 81 -14.02 -20.94 2.94
N LYS A 82 -15.30 -21.33 2.86
CA LYS A 82 -16.36 -21.22 3.87
C LYS A 82 -15.88 -21.48 5.31
N GLY A 83 -16.34 -20.68 6.27
CA GLY A 83 -16.45 -21.08 7.68
C GLY A 83 -15.28 -20.68 8.60
N ASP A 84 -15.60 -19.82 9.57
CA ASP A 84 -15.05 -19.79 10.94
C ASP A 84 -13.53 -19.76 11.15
N LYS A 85 -12.76 -19.18 10.23
CA LYS A 85 -11.35 -18.84 10.50
C LYS A 85 -11.15 -17.34 10.42
N TYR A 86 -10.81 -16.74 11.56
CA TYR A 86 -10.33 -15.36 11.66
C TYR A 86 -9.01 -15.24 10.88
N ASP A 87 -9.18 -14.98 9.59
CA ASP A 87 -8.47 -14.02 8.79
C ASP A 87 -6.93 -14.12 8.74
N ASP A 88 -6.48 -14.65 7.60
CA ASP A 88 -5.16 -14.57 6.98
C ASP A 88 -4.63 -13.12 6.74
N LEU A 89 -5.19 -12.08 7.36
CA LEU A 89 -4.62 -10.73 7.57
C LEU A 89 -3.25 -10.72 8.30
N GLN A 90 -2.67 -11.89 8.56
CA GLN A 90 -1.43 -12.08 9.30
C GLN A 90 -0.20 -12.02 8.39
N CYS A 91 -0.28 -12.60 7.19
CA CYS A 91 0.84 -12.62 6.25
C CYS A 91 0.87 -11.35 5.41
N ALA A 92 1.94 -10.57 5.52
CA ALA A 92 2.13 -9.46 4.59
C ALA A 92 2.42 -9.99 3.19
N ARG A 93 1.90 -9.35 2.13
CA ARG A 93 2.31 -9.71 0.76
C ARG A 93 3.80 -9.42 0.50
N PHE A 94 4.35 -8.45 1.24
CA PHE A 94 5.68 -7.93 1.04
C PHE A 94 6.50 -7.91 2.33
N ILE A 95 7.82 -8.05 2.17
CA ILE A 95 8.83 -7.97 3.23
C ILE A 95 9.74 -6.77 2.94
N CYS A 96 10.13 -6.06 3.99
CA CYS A 96 11.12 -4.99 3.88
C CYS A 96 12.51 -5.57 3.57
N PRO A 97 13.17 -5.15 2.47
CA PRO A 97 14.46 -5.71 2.06
C PRO A 97 15.62 -5.39 3.03
N VAL A 98 15.46 -4.37 3.87
CA VAL A 98 16.52 -3.93 4.80
C VAL A 98 16.48 -4.72 6.10
N VAL A 99 15.29 -4.91 6.68
CA VAL A 99 15.12 -5.54 8.00
C VAL A 99 14.59 -6.97 7.93
N GLY A 100 14.12 -7.43 6.77
CA GLY A 100 13.53 -8.76 6.60
C GLY A 100 12.19 -8.95 7.31
N LEU A 101 11.57 -7.86 7.80
CA LEU A 101 10.30 -7.89 8.51
C LEU A 101 9.11 -7.78 7.55
N GLU A 102 8.03 -8.48 7.92
CA GLU A 102 6.76 -8.41 7.22
C GLU A 102 6.15 -7.01 7.29
N MET A 103 5.67 -6.52 6.14
CA MET A 103 4.91 -5.27 6.04
C MET A 103 3.44 -5.50 6.46
N ASN A 104 3.20 -5.88 7.72
CA ASN A 104 1.86 -6.11 8.28
C ASN A 104 1.50 -5.11 9.41
N GLY A 105 2.38 -4.15 9.69
CA GLY A 105 2.14 -3.10 10.68
C GLY A 105 2.20 -3.54 12.15
N ARG A 106 2.73 -4.73 12.43
CA ARG A 106 2.88 -5.26 13.80
C ARG A 106 4.18 -4.83 14.48
N HIS A 107 5.19 -4.50 13.69
CA HIS A 107 6.51 -4.10 14.17
C HIS A 107 6.63 -2.58 14.04
N ARG A 108 6.74 -1.86 15.18
CA ARG A 108 6.88 -0.39 15.25
C ARG A 108 8.23 -0.02 15.86
#